data_AF-A0AAW8Z3X6-F1
#
_entry.id   AF-A0AAW8Z3X6-F1
#
_cell.length_a   1.000
_cell.length_b   1.000
_cell.length_c   1.000
_cell.angle_alpha   90.00
_cell.angle_beta   90.00
_cell.angle_gamma   90.00
#
_symmetry.space_group_name_H-M   'P 1'
#
loop_
_entity.id
_entity.type
_entity.pdbx_description
1 polymer ?
#
loop_
_entity_poly.entity_id
_entity_poly.type
_entity_poly.pdbx_seq_one_letter_code
_entity_poly.pdbx_strand_id
1 'polypeptide(L)'
;MHITRGALGKWQLIKTFPYVNLNAKSDITNGMQGALITTREQMFLEQYYPESYEVINTQLKKLFNIFSRKFQRLYPWRLDALGLDLGISQEGKIVIYEVNAGPGVGFMAYPVACAQVQYYEWLAKNATMPCVNNFLPMNLR
;
A
#
# COMPACT_ATOMS: atom_id res chain seq x y z
N MET A 1 1.44 -2.30 -3.27
CA MET A 1 0.56 -1.11 -3.21
C MET A 1 1.14 -0.15 -2.17
N HIS A 2 1.45 1.09 -2.54
CA HIS A 2 2.09 2.05 -1.65
C HIS A 2 1.11 3.15 -1.22
N ILE A 3 0.95 3.32 0.08
CA ILE A 3 -0.04 4.18 0.72
C ILE A 3 0.68 5.09 1.70
N THR A 4 0.35 6.37 1.70
CA THR A 4 0.89 7.33 2.66
C THR A 4 -0.19 8.31 3.11
N ARG A 5 -0.03 8.95 4.25
CA ARG A 5 -0.85 10.09 4.62
C ARG A 5 -0.38 11.33 3.88
N GLY A 6 -1.34 12.15 3.48
CA GLY A 6 -1.11 13.45 2.86
C GLY A 6 -1.89 14.55 3.52
N ALA A 7 -2.33 15.52 2.71
CA ALA A 7 -3.13 16.65 3.16
C ALA A 7 -4.33 16.23 4.04
N LEU A 8 -4.63 17.08 5.03
CA LEU A 8 -5.71 16.87 6.00
C LEU A 8 -5.54 15.59 6.85
N GLY A 9 -4.34 15.02 6.89
CA GLY A 9 -4.07 13.76 7.57
C GLY A 9 -4.75 12.55 6.92
N LYS A 10 -5.23 12.65 5.68
CA LYS A 10 -5.96 11.57 5.02
C LYS A 10 -5.01 10.58 4.34
N TRP A 11 -5.39 9.31 4.31
CA TRP A 11 -4.71 8.28 3.53
C TRP A 11 -4.83 8.57 2.03
N GLN A 12 -3.72 8.38 1.32
CA GLN A 12 -3.60 8.54 -0.13
C GLN A 12 -2.93 7.30 -0.70
N LEU A 13 -3.52 6.75 -1.77
CA LEU A 13 -2.87 5.73 -2.58
C LEU A 13 -1.89 6.42 -3.51
N ILE A 14 -0.59 6.17 -3.34
CA ILE A 14 0.45 6.79 -4.17
C ILE A 14 0.60 6.04 -5.49
N LYS A 15 0.79 4.72 -5.42
CA LYS A 15 0.93 3.88 -6.62
C LYS A 15 0.68 2.42 -6.29
N THR A 16 0.25 1.68 -7.30
CA THR A 16 0.29 0.22 -7.31
C THR A 16 1.25 -0.20 -8.42
N PHE A 17 2.20 -1.08 -8.08
CA PHE A 17 3.11 -1.68 -9.05
C PHE A 17 2.76 -3.15 -9.21
N PRO A 18 2.41 -3.59 -10.42
CA PRO A 18 2.39 -5.00 -10.75
C PRO A 18 3.82 -5.54 -10.82
N TYR A 19 4.01 -6.71 -10.23
CA TYR A 19 5.22 -7.50 -10.32
C TYR A 19 4.87 -8.82 -11.00
N VAL A 20 5.70 -9.26 -11.94
CA VAL A 20 5.61 -10.58 -12.54
C VAL A 20 6.85 -11.35 -12.19
N ASN A 21 6.68 -12.49 -11.52
CA ASN A 21 7.79 -13.42 -11.33
C ASN A 21 8.11 -14.13 -12.64
N LEU A 22 9.38 -14.11 -13.04
CA LEU A 22 9.86 -14.84 -14.20
C LEU A 22 10.24 -16.30 -13.88
N ASN A 23 10.35 -16.65 -12.60
CA ASN A 23 10.65 -18.00 -12.17
C ASN A 23 9.37 -18.80 -11.91
N ALA A 24 9.03 -19.69 -12.84
CA ALA A 24 7.85 -20.57 -12.75
C ALA A 24 7.88 -21.57 -11.57
N LYS A 25 8.99 -21.69 -10.83
CA LYS A 25 9.11 -22.56 -9.65
C LYS A 25 8.71 -21.87 -8.34
N SER A 26 8.37 -20.58 -8.35
CA SER A 26 7.98 -19.84 -7.15
C SER A 26 6.86 -18.86 -7.46
N ASP A 27 5.86 -18.78 -6.58
CA ASP A 27 4.80 -17.77 -6.67
C ASP A 27 5.22 -16.42 -6.07
N ILE A 28 6.32 -16.39 -5.30
CA ILE A 28 6.83 -15.20 -4.62
C ILE A 28 8.25 -14.92 -5.09
N THR A 29 8.54 -13.67 -5.41
CA THR A 29 9.89 -13.20 -5.75
C THR A 29 10.15 -11.85 -5.11
N ASN A 30 11.41 -11.62 -4.75
CA ASN A 30 11.83 -10.29 -4.34
C ASN A 30 11.86 -9.39 -5.59
N GLY A 31 11.18 -8.23 -5.53
CA GLY A 31 11.13 -7.27 -6.62
C GLY A 31 12.52 -6.84 -7.15
N MET A 32 13.58 -6.92 -6.34
CA MET A 32 14.95 -6.58 -6.74
C MET A 32 15.75 -7.77 -7.30
N GLN A 33 15.23 -9.01 -7.27
CA GLN A 33 15.96 -10.22 -7.67
C GLN A 33 15.37 -10.92 -8.92
N GLY A 34 14.75 -10.16 -9.82
CA GLY A 34 14.34 -10.68 -11.13
C GLY A 34 12.83 -10.68 -11.43
N ALA A 35 12.05 -9.90 -10.67
CA ALA A 35 10.68 -9.59 -11.07
C ALA A 35 10.67 -8.55 -12.19
N LEU A 36 9.78 -8.71 -13.18
CA LEU A 36 9.43 -7.60 -14.05
C LEU A 36 8.49 -6.65 -13.32
N ILE A 37 8.84 -5.37 -13.32
CA ILE A 37 8.06 -4.30 -12.70
C ILE A 37 7.54 -3.39 -13.80
N THR A 38 6.27 -3.03 -13.75
CA THR A 38 5.69 -2.03 -14.64
C THR A 38 5.07 -0.88 -13.87
N THR A 39 5.19 0.33 -14.43
CA THR A 39 4.49 1.53 -13.95
C THR A 39 3.13 1.73 -14.62
N ARG A 40 2.75 0.82 -15.54
CA ARG A 40 1.52 0.82 -16.32
C ARG A 40 0.55 -0.25 -15.83
N GLU A 41 0.00 -0.02 -14.65
CA GLU A 41 -0.93 -0.90 -13.94
C GLU A 41 -2.20 -1.22 -14.73
N GLN A 42 -2.74 -0.25 -15.46
CA GLN A 42 -3.96 -0.45 -16.24
C GLN A 42 -3.69 -1.39 -17.42
N MET A 43 -2.67 -1.11 -18.22
CA MET A 43 -2.27 -1.97 -19.34
C MET A 43 -1.94 -3.38 -18.88
N PHE A 44 -1.28 -3.51 -17.71
CA PHE A 44 -1.01 -4.81 -17.11
C PHE A 44 -2.30 -5.58 -16.84
N LEU A 45 -3.27 -4.97 -16.16
CA LEU A 45 -4.53 -5.65 -15.84
C LEU A 45 -5.35 -5.96 -17.10
N GLU A 46 -5.42 -5.04 -18.06
CA GLU A 46 -6.12 -5.27 -19.34
C GLU A 46 -5.50 -6.43 -20.13
N GLN A 47 -4.17 -6.58 -20.11
CA GLN A 47 -3.47 -7.64 -20.82
C GLN A 47 -3.63 -9.01 -20.16
N TYR A 48 -3.50 -9.10 -18.82
CA TYR A 48 -3.49 -10.37 -18.10
C TYR A 48 -4.85 -10.78 -17.54
N TYR A 49 -5.79 -9.84 -17.42
CA TYR A 49 -7.13 -10.04 -16.88
C TYR A 49 -8.19 -9.31 -17.74
N PRO A 50 -8.26 -9.55 -19.06
CA PRO A 50 -9.10 -8.77 -19.99
C PRO A 50 -10.59 -8.76 -19.63
N GLU A 51 -11.08 -9.84 -19.01
CA GLU A 51 -12.49 -9.97 -18.63
C GLU A 51 -12.82 -9.41 -17.24
N SER A 52 -11.81 -9.17 -16.39
CA SER A 52 -12.00 -8.85 -14.97
C SER A 52 -11.19 -7.64 -14.47
N TYR A 53 -10.42 -6.97 -15.32
CA TYR A 53 -9.56 -5.84 -14.93
C TYR A 53 -10.32 -4.72 -14.20
N GLU A 54 -11.55 -4.39 -14.62
CA GLU A 54 -12.37 -3.37 -13.97
C GLU A 54 -12.79 -3.78 -12.56
N VAL A 55 -13.15 -5.05 -12.39
CA VAL A 55 -13.52 -5.64 -11.11
C VAL A 55 -12.31 -5.64 -10.19
N ILE A 56 -11.14 -6.09 -10.66
CA ILE A 56 -9.89 -6.10 -9.91
C ILE A 56 -9.52 -4.68 -9.47
N ASN A 57 -9.57 -3.70 -10.38
CA ASN A 57 -9.26 -2.30 -10.07
C ASN A 57 -10.22 -1.73 -9.01
N THR A 58 -11.50 -2.05 -9.12
CA THR A 58 -12.52 -1.67 -8.13
C THR A 58 -12.23 -2.29 -6.76
N GLN A 59 -11.86 -3.58 -6.73
CA GLN A 59 -11.49 -4.27 -5.50
C GLN A 59 -10.21 -3.70 -4.88
N LEU A 60 -9.18 -3.36 -5.66
CA LEU A 60 -7.96 -2.69 -5.17
C LEU A 60 -8.28 -1.35 -4.51
N LYS A 61 -9.14 -0.52 -5.13
CA LYS A 61 -9.58 0.76 -4.54
C LYS A 61 -10.39 0.56 -3.27
N LYS A 62 -11.27 -0.44 -3.24
CA LYS A 62 -12.05 -0.80 -2.04
C LYS A 62 -11.12 -1.28 -0.92
N LEU A 63 -10.13 -2.11 -1.25
CA LEU A 63 -9.13 -2.60 -0.32
C LEU A 63 -8.34 -1.44 0.30
N PHE A 64 -7.80 -0.52 -0.51
CA PHE A 64 -7.12 0.68 -0.03
C PHE A 64 -7.98 1.46 1.00
N ASN A 65 -9.23 1.74 0.65
CA ASN A 65 -10.14 2.53 1.49
C ASN A 65 -10.50 1.84 2.80
N ILE A 66 -10.73 0.52 2.78
CA ILE A 66 -11.14 -0.22 3.97
C ILE A 66 -9.93 -0.55 4.84
N PHE A 67 -8.87 -1.10 4.24
CA PHE A 67 -7.71 -1.62 4.95
C PHE A 67 -6.99 -0.52 5.72
N SER A 68 -6.62 0.59 5.08
CA SER A 68 -5.88 1.70 5.73
C SER A 68 -6.57 2.22 6.99
N ARG A 69 -7.90 2.35 6.96
CA ARG A 69 -8.70 2.79 8.11
C ARG A 69 -8.83 1.71 9.19
N LYS A 70 -9.04 0.45 8.80
CA LYS A 70 -9.18 -0.67 9.76
C LYS A 70 -7.85 -0.99 10.43
N PHE A 71 -6.77 -1.02 9.67
CA PHE A 71 -5.42 -1.32 10.16
C PHE A 71 -4.92 -0.25 11.12
N GLN A 72 -5.14 1.04 10.84
CA GLN A 72 -4.84 2.12 11.79
C GLN A 72 -5.52 1.92 13.15
N ARG A 73 -6.74 1.37 13.20
CA ARG A 73 -7.45 1.14 14.47
C ARG A 73 -6.84 0.03 15.32
N LEU A 74 -5.86 -0.72 14.81
CA LEU A 74 -5.10 -1.67 15.60
C LEU A 74 -4.01 -0.97 16.43
N TYR A 75 -3.68 0.28 16.10
CA TYR A 75 -2.58 1.02 16.71
C TYR A 75 -3.10 2.30 17.41
N PRO A 76 -2.64 2.56 18.64
CA PRO A 76 -3.00 3.78 19.38
C PRO A 76 -2.20 5.01 18.95
N TRP A 77 -1.10 4.85 18.20
CA TRP A 77 -0.41 5.95 17.53
C TRP A 77 -0.77 6.01 16.05
N ARG A 78 -0.53 7.17 15.44
CA ARG A 78 -0.81 7.41 14.02
C ARG A 78 0.23 6.70 13.18
N LEU A 79 -0.22 5.84 12.28
CA LEU A 79 0.59 5.36 11.17
C LEU A 79 0.56 6.40 10.05
N ASP A 80 1.68 6.58 9.37
CA ASP A 80 1.87 7.57 8.31
C ASP A 80 2.06 6.93 6.93
N ALA A 81 2.60 5.71 6.85
CA ALA A 81 2.75 4.98 5.60
C ALA A 81 2.48 3.48 5.74
N LEU A 82 1.93 2.89 4.68
CA LEU A 82 1.62 1.45 4.56
C LEU A 82 2.01 0.93 3.17
N GLY A 83 2.70 -0.21 3.14
CA GLY A 83 2.89 -1.02 1.94
C GLY A 83 2.07 -2.28 2.03
N LEU A 84 1.25 -2.57 1.02
CA LEU A 84 0.54 -3.84 0.91
C LEU A 84 1.09 -4.64 -0.27
N ASP A 85 1.63 -5.81 0.01
CA ASP A 85 2.05 -6.74 -1.03
C ASP A 85 0.92 -7.72 -1.28
N LEU A 86 0.47 -7.74 -2.53
CA LEU A 86 -0.78 -8.35 -2.94
C LEU A 86 -0.52 -9.42 -3.99
N GLY A 87 -1.22 -10.54 -3.86
CA GLY A 87 -1.39 -11.51 -4.94
C GLY A 87 -2.69 -11.27 -5.70
N ILE A 88 -2.67 -11.54 -6.99
CA ILE A 88 -3.88 -11.64 -7.82
C ILE A 88 -3.87 -13.07 -8.37
N SER A 89 -4.87 -13.88 -8.02
CA SER A 89 -5.02 -15.22 -8.58
C SER A 89 -5.41 -15.18 -10.05
N GLN A 90 -5.33 -16.30 -10.76
CA GLN A 90 -5.73 -16.40 -12.17
C GLN A 90 -7.20 -15.98 -12.38
N GLU A 91 -8.08 -16.22 -11.40
CA GLU A 91 -9.49 -15.81 -11.40
C GLU A 91 -9.70 -14.35 -11.01
N GLY A 92 -8.63 -13.58 -10.79
CA GLY A 92 -8.69 -12.17 -10.39
C GLY A 92 -8.94 -11.95 -8.89
N LYS A 93 -8.81 -12.97 -8.04
CA LYS A 93 -8.99 -12.81 -6.59
C LYS A 93 -7.76 -12.15 -5.97
N ILE A 94 -7.99 -11.08 -5.20
CA ILE A 94 -6.93 -10.36 -4.48
C ILE A 94 -6.69 -10.98 -3.10
N VAL A 95 -5.42 -11.26 -2.79
CA VAL A 95 -4.95 -11.73 -1.48
C VAL A 95 -3.84 -10.83 -0.96
N ILE A 96 -3.71 -10.70 0.36
CA ILE A 96 -2.62 -9.94 1.01
C ILE A 96 -1.57 -10.94 1.48
N TYR A 97 -0.31 -10.73 1.09
CA TYR A 97 0.84 -11.51 1.56
C TYR A 97 1.55 -10.82 2.72
N GLU A 98 1.79 -9.52 2.59
CA GLU A 98 2.59 -8.76 3.54
C GLU A 98 2.03 -7.35 3.74
N VAL A 99 2.19 -6.84 4.96
CA VAL A 99 1.81 -5.48 5.33
C VAL A 99 3.00 -4.82 6.01
N ASN A 100 3.52 -3.78 5.37
CA ASN A 100 4.67 -3.03 5.82
C ASN A 100 4.23 -1.68 6.41
N ALA A 101 4.54 -1.42 7.67
CA ALA A 101 4.44 -0.08 8.27
C ALA A 101 5.78 0.64 8.06
N GLY A 102 5.79 1.66 7.19
CA GLY A 102 7.03 2.27 6.70
C GLY A 102 7.66 1.53 5.50
N PRO A 103 6.92 1.35 4.38
CA PRO A 103 7.47 0.74 3.17
C PRO A 103 8.59 1.57 2.55
N GLY A 104 9.52 0.90 1.88
CA GLY A 104 10.51 1.56 1.03
C GLY A 104 9.85 2.39 -0.08
N VAL A 105 10.43 3.56 -0.37
CA VAL A 105 9.84 4.52 -1.33
C VAL A 105 10.28 4.30 -2.78
N GLY A 106 11.48 3.76 -3.00
CA GLY A 106 12.00 3.41 -4.34
C GLY A 106 11.78 4.50 -5.39
N PHE A 107 11.23 4.13 -6.54
CA PHE A 107 10.91 5.02 -7.67
C PHE A 107 9.80 6.05 -7.38
N MET A 108 9.13 5.99 -6.22
CA MET A 108 8.08 6.92 -5.81
C MET A 108 8.59 7.99 -4.84
N ALA A 109 9.90 8.16 -4.68
CA ALA A 109 10.48 9.08 -3.71
C ALA A 109 9.84 10.48 -3.78
N TYR A 110 9.67 11.03 -4.99
CA TYR A 110 9.06 12.34 -5.19
C TYR A 110 7.58 12.41 -4.78
N PRO A 111 6.64 11.62 -5.33
CA PRO A 111 5.24 11.71 -4.94
C PRO A 111 5.01 11.35 -3.46
N VAL A 112 5.80 10.44 -2.89
CA VAL A 112 5.75 10.14 -1.44
C VAL A 112 6.18 11.35 -0.63
N ALA A 113 7.29 12.01 -1.00
CA ALA A 113 7.77 13.20 -0.31
C ALA A 113 6.75 14.34 -0.36
N CYS A 114 6.12 14.58 -1.51
CA CYS A 114 5.06 15.59 -1.63
C CYS A 114 3.90 15.32 -0.65
N ALA A 115 3.43 14.08 -0.56
CA ALA A 115 2.37 13.72 0.36
C ALA A 115 2.81 13.85 1.83
N GLN A 116 4.03 13.39 2.16
CA GLN A 116 4.60 13.50 3.50
C GLN A 116 4.71 14.96 3.96
N VAL A 117 5.17 15.88 3.10
CA VAL A 117 5.21 17.32 3.40
C VAL A 117 3.82 17.82 3.80
N GLN A 118 2.79 17.54 2.99
CA GLN A 118 1.41 17.95 3.30
C GLN A 118 0.90 17.34 4.62
N TYR A 119 1.30 16.11 4.92
CA TYR A 119 0.93 15.46 6.16
C TYR A 119 1.62 16.11 7.37
N TYR A 120 2.91 16.43 7.25
CA TYR A 120 3.66 17.09 8.31
C TYR A 120 3.16 18.50 8.58
N GLU A 121 2.81 19.27 7.53
CA GLU A 121 2.15 20.57 7.67
C GLU A 121 0.81 20.45 8.42
N TRP A 122 0.05 19.39 8.15
CA TRP A 122 -1.19 19.12 8.87
C TRP A 122 -0.93 18.73 10.33
N LEU A 123 0.04 17.85 10.58
CA LEU A 123 0.42 17.41 11.94
C LEU A 123 0.85 18.61 12.80
N ALA A 124 1.69 19.50 12.26
CA ALA A 124 2.17 20.67 12.99
C ALA A 124 1.04 21.55 13.54
N LYS A 125 -0.13 21.54 12.89
CA LYS A 125 -1.30 22.34 13.28
C LYS A 125 -2.36 21.58 14.09
N ASN A 126 -2.45 20.26 13.92
CA ASN A 126 -3.61 19.48 14.38
C ASN A 126 -3.24 18.29 15.29
N ALA A 127 -1.97 17.90 15.37
CA ALA A 127 -1.59 16.71 16.09
C ALA A 127 -1.55 16.95 17.59
N THR A 128 -2.21 16.06 18.34
CA THR A 128 -1.90 15.83 19.75
C THR A 128 -0.73 14.86 19.86
N MET A 129 0.09 14.99 20.91
CA MET A 129 1.20 14.06 21.17
C MET A 129 0.69 12.61 21.18
N PRO A 130 1.35 11.68 20.44
CA PRO A 130 0.98 10.27 20.51
C PRO A 130 1.23 9.72 21.91
N CYS A 131 0.45 8.71 22.31
CA CYS A 131 0.60 8.05 23.60
C CYS A 131 1.98 7.38 23.66
N VAL A 132 2.78 7.73 24.67
CA VAL A 132 4.24 7.47 24.72
C VAL A 132 4.58 5.99 24.96
N ASN A 133 3.62 5.18 25.40
CA ASN A 133 3.92 3.84 25.90
C ASN A 133 3.36 2.72 25.01
N ASN A 134 4.31 1.94 24.48
CA ASN A 134 4.22 0.63 23.84
C ASN A 134 3.85 0.62 22.34
N PHE A 135 4.81 0.20 21.49
CA PHE A 135 4.74 0.00 20.02
C PHE A 135 3.99 -1.28 19.60
N LEU A 136 3.40 -2.00 20.55
CA LEU A 136 2.53 -3.13 20.24
C LEU A 136 1.10 -2.69 19.85
N PRO A 137 0.47 -3.37 18.87
CA PRO A 137 -0.96 -3.25 18.60
C PRO A 137 -1.80 -3.30 19.88
N MET A 138 -2.93 -2.58 19.91
CA MET A 138 -3.76 -2.46 21.12
C MET A 138 -4.27 -3.80 21.64
N ASN A 139 -4.45 -4.79 20.77
CA ASN A 139 -4.90 -6.14 21.13
C ASN A 139 -3.77 -7.06 21.63
N LEU A 140 -2.53 -6.59 21.62
CA LEU A 140 -1.34 -7.29 22.14
C LEU A 140 -0.76 -6.56 23.38
N ARG A 141 -1.54 -5.63 23.95
CA ARG A 141 -1.23 -4.96 25.22
C ARG A 141 -1.73 -5.76 26.41
#